data_AF-A0A7K3DIN5-F1
#
_entry.id   AF-A0A7K3DIN5-F1
#
_cell.length_a   1.000
_cell.length_b   1.000
_cell.length_c   1.000
_cell.angle_alpha   90.00
_cell.angle_beta   90.00
_cell.angle_gamma   90.00
#
_symmetry.space_group_name_H-M   'P 1'
#
loop_
_entity.id
_entity.type
_entity.pdbx_description
1 polymer ?
#
loop_
_entity_poly.entity_id
_entity_poly.type
_entity_poly.pdbx_seq_one_letter_code
_entity_poly.pdbx_strand_id
1 'polypeptide(L)'
;DIDFFRFPEIDPKVPMAEEAPTDGYFASARTPRGHQTEEFLRYLATAEAQETYLEGSSGTALPTHPDARDSGTALVKKGRELVESAAEVTQFFNRDSSDELAPTADTALIRYLSEPDRVGSILTTWQRDAEKIWGK
;
A
#
# COMPACT_ATOMS: atom_id res chain seq x y z
N ASP A 1 1.19 26.16 9.78
CA ASP A 1 2.08 25.21 9.09
C ASP A 1 1.59 23.81 9.37
N ILE A 2 1.55 22.93 8.37
CA ILE A 2 1.10 21.54 8.51
C ILE A 2 2.26 20.65 8.08
N ASP A 3 2.56 19.65 8.90
CA ASP A 3 3.65 18.70 8.66
C ASP A 3 3.28 17.30 9.16
N PHE A 4 4.07 16.29 8.79
CA PHE A 4 3.96 14.91 9.26
C PHE A 4 5.32 14.38 9.73
N PHE A 5 5.33 13.23 10.40
CA PHE A 5 6.54 12.54 10.81
C PHE A 5 6.38 11.05 10.60
N ARG A 6 7.52 10.36 10.43
CA ARG A 6 7.58 8.91 10.32
C ARG A 6 7.05 8.27 11.61
N PHE A 7 6.34 7.15 11.49
CA PHE A 7 5.95 6.39 12.67
C PHE A 7 7.20 5.99 13.51
N PRO A 8 7.16 6.06 14.85
CA PRO A 8 8.35 5.79 15.67
C PRO A 8 8.85 4.35 15.52
N GLU A 9 10.16 4.17 15.64
CA GLU A 9 10.77 2.83 15.78
C GLU A 9 10.27 2.18 17.08
N ILE A 10 9.69 0.99 16.97
CA ILE A 10 9.23 0.19 18.12
C ILE A 10 10.28 -0.83 18.55
N ASP A 11 10.84 -1.58 17.58
CA ASP A 11 11.87 -2.59 17.79
C ASP A 11 13.01 -2.40 16.78
N PRO A 12 14.25 -2.09 17.23
CA PRO A 12 15.39 -1.87 16.32
C PRO A 12 15.78 -3.10 15.49
N LYS A 13 15.26 -4.29 15.82
CA LYS A 13 15.48 -5.51 15.03
C LYS A 13 14.53 -5.63 13.84
N VAL A 14 13.45 -4.84 13.82
CA VAL A 14 12.47 -4.83 12.74
C VAL A 14 12.84 -3.68 11.78
N PRO A 15 13.10 -3.95 10.50
CA PRO A 15 13.37 -2.91 9.53
C PRO A 15 12.22 -1.90 9.44
N MET A 16 12.56 -0.63 9.31
CA MET A 16 11.57 0.43 9.18
C MET A 16 11.00 0.46 7.76
N ALA A 17 9.84 -0.17 7.57
CA ALA A 17 9.07 -0.15 6.33
C ALA A 17 8.04 1.01 6.32
N GLU A 18 7.57 1.39 5.13
CA GLU A 18 6.50 2.37 4.95
C GLU A 18 5.36 1.81 4.09
N GLU A 19 4.12 2.12 4.45
CA GLU A 19 2.97 1.78 3.63
C GLU A 19 2.81 2.85 2.54
N ALA A 20 3.05 2.49 1.28
CA ALA A 20 2.80 3.35 0.12
C ALA A 20 2.00 2.57 -0.94
N PRO A 21 0.67 2.45 -0.74
CA PRO A 21 -0.18 1.69 -1.64
C PRO A 21 -0.14 2.30 -3.03
N THR A 22 0.12 1.46 -4.03
CA THR A 22 0.19 1.84 -5.42
C THR A 22 -1.11 1.45 -6.11
N ASP A 23 -1.74 2.41 -6.78
CA ASP A 23 -2.91 2.16 -7.60
C ASP A 23 -2.50 1.84 -9.05
N GLY A 24 -3.36 1.10 -9.73
CA GLY A 24 -3.12 0.63 -11.08
C GLY A 24 -4.40 0.51 -11.91
N TYR A 25 -4.22 0.39 -13.22
CA TYR A 25 -5.29 0.19 -14.18
C TYR A 25 -5.32 -1.27 -14.62
N PHE A 26 -6.52 -1.85 -14.64
CA PHE A 26 -6.72 -3.24 -15.04
C PHE A 26 -7.61 -3.31 -16.27
N ALA A 27 -7.21 -4.16 -17.22
CA ALA A 27 -8.04 -4.52 -18.36
C ALA A 27 -8.77 -5.84 -18.10
N SER A 28 -10.01 -5.93 -18.58
CA SER A 28 -10.71 -7.22 -18.63
C SER A 28 -10.00 -8.16 -19.59
N ALA A 29 -9.71 -9.37 -19.12
CA ALA A 29 -9.13 -10.44 -19.95
C ALA A 29 -10.01 -10.83 -21.15
N ARG A 30 -11.30 -10.43 -21.16
CA ARG A 30 -12.27 -10.73 -22.23
C ARG A 30 -12.60 -9.52 -23.09
N THR A 31 -11.77 -8.48 -23.07
CA THR A 31 -12.01 -7.28 -23.90
C THR A 31 -12.08 -7.66 -25.39
N PRO A 32 -13.14 -7.25 -26.13
CA PRO A 32 -13.20 -7.46 -27.57
C PRO A 32 -12.27 -6.53 -28.36
N ARG A 33 -11.60 -5.59 -27.67
CA ARG A 33 -10.73 -4.55 -28.25
C ARG A 33 -9.31 -4.61 -27.67
N GLY A 34 -8.71 -5.80 -27.65
CA GLY A 34 -7.41 -6.06 -27.02
C GLY A 34 -6.31 -5.05 -27.40
N HIS A 35 -6.12 -4.82 -28.69
CA HIS A 35 -5.09 -3.87 -29.18
C HIS A 35 -5.34 -2.44 -28.67
N GLN A 36 -6.58 -1.92 -28.78
CA GLN A 36 -6.87 -0.56 -28.33
C GLN A 36 -6.78 -0.43 -26.80
N THR A 37 -7.15 -1.49 -26.07
CA THR A 37 -6.99 -1.53 -24.62
C THR A 37 -5.51 -1.51 -24.23
N GLU A 38 -4.66 -2.28 -24.89
CA GLU A 38 -3.22 -2.25 -24.63
C GLU A 38 -2.59 -0.89 -24.95
N GLU A 39 -2.95 -0.28 -26.08
CA GLU A 39 -2.48 1.07 -26.43
C GLU A 39 -2.89 2.11 -25.39
N PHE A 40 -4.10 2.00 -24.84
CA PHE A 40 -4.54 2.89 -23.77
C PHE A 40 -3.77 2.66 -22.46
N LEU A 41 -3.56 1.40 -22.05
CA LEU A 41 -2.75 1.09 -20.87
C LEU A 41 -1.29 1.56 -21.03
N ARG A 42 -0.73 1.44 -22.25
CA ARG A 42 0.60 1.95 -22.58
C ARG A 42 0.66 3.46 -22.42
N TYR A 43 -0.35 4.19 -22.90
CA TYR A 43 -0.45 5.64 -22.68
C TYR A 43 -0.51 5.99 -21.19
N LEU A 44 -1.35 5.30 -20.40
CA LEU A 44 -1.47 5.54 -18.95
C LEU A 44 -0.17 5.32 -18.17
N ALA A 45 0.74 4.49 -18.70
CA ALA A 45 2.05 4.26 -18.11
C ALA A 45 3.07 5.38 -18.43
N THR A 46 2.78 6.32 -19.32
CA THR A 46 3.69 7.43 -19.67
C THR A 46 3.76 8.49 -18.58
N ALA A 47 4.88 9.24 -18.55
CA ALA A 47 5.02 10.40 -17.67
C ALA A 47 3.89 11.43 -17.86
N GLU A 48 3.57 11.76 -19.13
CA GLU A 48 2.53 12.74 -19.47
C GLU A 48 1.16 12.37 -18.89
N ALA A 49 0.76 11.10 -19.02
CA ALA A 49 -0.53 10.65 -18.49
C ALA A 49 -0.58 10.70 -16.96
N GLN A 50 0.52 10.33 -16.28
CA GLN A 50 0.61 10.40 -14.83
C GLN A 50 0.64 11.84 -14.32
N GLU A 51 1.39 12.73 -14.97
CA GLU A 51 1.40 14.17 -14.67
C GLU A 51 0.00 14.78 -14.82
N THR A 52 -0.69 14.45 -15.92
CA THR A 52 -2.08 14.88 -16.16
C THR A 52 -3.03 14.41 -15.05
N TYR A 53 -2.87 13.17 -14.58
CA TYR A 53 -3.65 12.66 -13.45
C TYR A 53 -3.39 13.45 -12.17
N LEU A 54 -2.13 13.80 -11.91
CA LEU A 54 -1.73 14.51 -10.69
C LEU A 54 -2.28 15.94 -10.64
N GLU A 55 -2.40 16.63 -11.77
CA GLU A 55 -3.04 17.96 -11.85
C GLU A 55 -4.48 17.98 -11.32
N GLY A 56 -5.21 16.87 -11.51
CA GLY A 56 -6.58 16.69 -11.01
C GLY A 56 -6.68 16.04 -9.62
N SER A 57 -5.54 15.69 -9.00
CA SER A 57 -5.49 14.95 -7.73
C SER A 57 -5.54 15.87 -6.51
N SER A 58 -5.44 15.29 -5.30
CA SER A 58 -5.29 16.04 -4.03
C SER A 58 -4.00 16.86 -3.93
N GLY A 59 -3.06 16.68 -4.87
CA GLY A 59 -1.76 17.34 -4.88
C GLY A 59 -0.70 16.69 -3.99
N THR A 60 -1.02 15.56 -3.33
CA THR A 60 -0.14 14.81 -2.43
C THR A 60 0.30 13.44 -2.96
N ALA A 61 -0.23 13.03 -4.12
CA ALA A 61 0.13 11.75 -4.74
C ALA A 61 1.51 11.82 -5.40
N LEU A 62 2.22 10.69 -5.42
CA LEU A 62 3.49 10.51 -6.11
C LEU A 62 3.25 9.71 -7.40
N PRO A 63 3.83 10.12 -8.54
CA PRO A 63 3.83 9.28 -9.74
C PRO A 63 4.77 8.10 -9.56
N THR A 64 4.46 6.99 -10.23
CA THR A 64 5.32 5.79 -10.26
C THR A 64 6.30 5.81 -11.43
N HIS A 65 6.01 6.57 -12.48
CA HIS A 65 6.95 6.75 -13.59
C HIS A 65 8.14 7.62 -13.12
N PRO A 66 9.39 7.17 -13.28
CA PRO A 66 10.55 7.85 -12.72
C PRO A 66 10.80 9.24 -13.30
N ASP A 67 10.42 9.46 -14.57
CA ASP A 67 10.59 10.75 -15.23
C ASP A 67 9.38 11.71 -15.07
N ALA A 68 8.31 11.27 -14.39
CA ALA A 68 7.13 12.10 -14.18
C ALA A 68 7.33 13.09 -13.03
N ARG A 69 6.77 14.29 -13.20
CA ARG A 69 6.81 15.36 -12.21
C ARG A 69 5.65 15.25 -11.23
N ASP A 70 5.97 15.36 -9.94
CA ASP A 70 4.97 15.56 -8.89
C ASP A 70 4.65 17.05 -8.69
N SER A 71 3.77 17.37 -7.74
CA SER A 71 3.36 18.75 -7.45
C SER A 71 4.48 19.65 -6.89
N GLY A 72 5.61 19.07 -6.49
CA GLY A 72 6.80 19.79 -6.01
C GLY A 72 6.63 20.47 -4.64
N THR A 73 5.50 20.24 -3.96
CA THR A 73 5.24 20.83 -2.64
C THR A 73 6.20 20.28 -1.58
N ALA A 74 6.42 21.05 -0.51
CA ALA A 74 7.31 20.61 0.58
C ALA A 74 6.87 19.27 1.20
N LEU A 75 5.56 19.05 1.34
CA LEU A 75 5.00 17.78 1.84
C LEU A 75 5.28 16.61 0.89
N VAL A 76 5.13 16.82 -0.42
CA VAL A 76 5.38 15.78 -1.42
C VAL A 76 6.85 15.41 -1.51
N LYS A 77 7.75 16.38 -1.45
CA LYS A 77 9.20 16.13 -1.40
C LYS A 77 9.60 15.34 -0.16
N LYS A 78 9.09 15.74 1.01
CA LYS A 78 9.30 15.01 2.27
C LYS A 78 8.73 13.59 2.22
N GLY A 79 7.56 13.41 1.61
CA GLY A 79 6.92 12.10 1.45
C GLY A 79 7.73 11.18 0.53
N ARG A 80 8.23 11.71 -0.58
CA ARG A 80 9.14 10.99 -1.48
C ARG A 80 10.40 10.54 -0.77
N GLU A 81 11.08 11.45 -0.05
CA GLU A 81 12.27 11.11 0.73
C GLU A 81 12.00 10.02 1.77
N LEU A 82 10.84 10.08 2.44
CA LEU A 82 10.42 9.05 3.39
C LEU A 82 10.29 7.68 2.72
N VAL A 83 9.54 7.60 1.62
CA VAL A 83 9.31 6.34 0.87
C VAL A 83 10.62 5.80 0.29
N GLU A 84 11.46 6.64 -0.29
CA GLU A 84 12.76 6.24 -0.86
C GLU A 84 13.76 5.75 0.22
N SER A 85 13.61 6.23 1.45
CA SER A 85 14.44 5.81 2.59
C SER A 85 13.92 4.57 3.33
N ALA A 86 12.73 4.07 2.97
CA ALA A 86 12.12 2.93 3.64
C ALA A 86 12.90 1.64 3.34
N ALA A 87 13.04 0.77 4.34
CA ALA A 87 13.68 -0.53 4.14
C ALA A 87 12.86 -1.41 3.18
N GLU A 88 11.53 -1.31 3.28
CA GLU A 88 10.57 -1.89 2.36
C GLU A 88 9.37 -0.97 2.20
N VAL A 89 8.68 -1.11 1.06
CA VAL A 89 7.43 -0.43 0.77
C VAL A 89 6.31 -1.45 0.70
N THR A 90 5.32 -1.33 1.57
CA THR A 90 4.18 -2.26 1.65
C THR A 90 2.94 -1.67 0.97
N GLN A 91 1.99 -2.54 0.66
CA GLN A 91 0.61 -2.16 0.32
C GLN A 91 -0.26 -2.22 1.58
N PHE A 92 -1.55 -1.97 1.43
CA PHE A 92 -2.51 -2.29 2.48
C PHE A 92 -2.42 -3.78 2.84
N PHE A 93 -2.56 -4.11 4.13
CA PHE A 93 -2.41 -5.47 4.64
C PHE A 93 -3.20 -6.52 3.85
N ASN A 94 -4.43 -6.23 3.44
CA ASN A 94 -5.25 -7.15 2.64
C ASN A 94 -4.70 -7.40 1.22
N ARG A 95 -3.97 -6.43 0.63
CA ARG A 95 -3.31 -6.57 -0.68
C ARG A 95 -2.03 -7.40 -0.58
N ASP A 96 -1.25 -7.22 0.47
CA ASP A 96 -0.02 -7.99 0.70
C ASP A 96 -0.29 -9.40 1.26
N SER A 97 -1.46 -9.61 1.85
CA SER A 97 -1.91 -10.93 2.35
C SER A 97 -3.11 -11.47 1.57
N SER A 98 -4.33 -11.25 2.04
CA SER A 98 -5.58 -11.46 1.30
C SER A 98 -6.77 -10.76 1.97
N ASP A 99 -7.81 -10.49 1.19
CA ASP A 99 -9.11 -10.01 1.70
C ASP A 99 -9.74 -11.00 2.70
N GLU A 100 -9.51 -12.30 2.53
CA GLU A 100 -10.01 -13.32 3.46
C GLU A 100 -9.26 -13.30 4.80
N LEU A 101 -7.96 -12.98 4.79
CA LEU A 101 -7.12 -13.00 5.99
C LEU A 101 -7.29 -11.74 6.84
N ALA A 102 -7.46 -10.57 6.22
CA ALA A 102 -7.51 -9.28 6.90
C ALA A 102 -8.47 -9.24 8.12
N PRO A 103 -9.73 -9.71 8.04
CA PRO A 103 -10.65 -9.69 9.18
C PRO A 103 -10.17 -10.52 10.37
N THR A 104 -9.42 -11.59 10.13
CA THR A 104 -8.88 -12.44 11.19
C THR A 104 -7.72 -11.75 11.92
N ALA A 105 -6.88 -11.01 11.18
CA ALA A 105 -5.79 -10.21 11.72
C ALA A 105 -6.34 -9.03 12.54
N ASP A 106 -7.34 -8.30 12.02
CA ASP A 106 -8.01 -7.21 12.74
C ASP A 106 -8.60 -7.69 14.06
N THR A 107 -9.28 -8.84 14.04
CA THR A 107 -9.84 -9.45 15.25
C THR A 107 -8.76 -9.77 16.28
N ALA A 108 -7.62 -10.33 15.83
CA ALA A 108 -6.50 -10.64 16.70
C ALA A 108 -5.88 -9.37 17.31
N LEU A 109 -5.67 -8.34 16.49
CA LEU A 109 -5.10 -7.06 16.92
C LEU A 109 -6.01 -6.34 17.94
N ILE A 110 -7.32 -6.24 17.66
CA ILE A 110 -8.28 -5.61 18.58
C ILE A 110 -8.32 -6.35 19.93
N ARG A 111 -8.27 -7.69 19.91
CA ARG A 111 -8.20 -8.49 21.13
C ARG A 111 -6.90 -8.26 21.88
N TYR A 112 -5.77 -8.18 21.19
CA TYR A 112 -4.48 -7.91 21.83
C TYR A 112 -4.44 -6.53 22.49
N LEU A 113 -4.98 -5.50 21.81
CA LEU A 113 -5.11 -4.16 22.37
C LEU A 113 -5.99 -4.11 23.63
N SER A 114 -7.01 -4.98 23.71
CA SER A 114 -7.94 -5.05 24.85
C SER A 114 -7.45 -5.96 25.98
N GLU A 115 -6.76 -7.05 25.64
CA GLU A 115 -6.35 -8.15 26.53
C GLU A 115 -4.90 -8.59 26.24
N PRO A 116 -3.89 -7.75 26.48
CA PRO A 116 -2.50 -8.02 26.06
C PRO A 116 -1.90 -9.26 26.74
N ASP A 117 -2.28 -9.56 27.98
CA ASP A 117 -1.82 -10.75 28.72
C ASP A 117 -2.27 -12.07 28.07
N ARG A 118 -3.23 -12.01 27.15
CA ARG A 118 -3.79 -13.17 26.44
C ARG A 118 -3.10 -13.44 25.10
N VAL A 119 -1.99 -12.74 24.79
CA VAL A 119 -1.30 -12.81 23.49
C VAL A 119 -1.07 -14.22 23.00
N GLY A 120 -0.62 -15.16 23.85
CA GLY A 120 -0.41 -16.55 23.45
C GLY A 120 -1.69 -17.22 22.93
N SER A 121 -2.82 -17.04 23.61
CA SER A 121 -4.11 -17.62 23.20
C SER A 121 -4.71 -16.92 21.97
N ILE A 122 -4.45 -15.62 21.81
CA ILE A 122 -4.85 -14.82 20.64
C ILE A 122 -4.09 -15.32 19.41
N LEU A 123 -2.76 -15.46 19.49
CA LEU A 123 -1.93 -15.95 18.40
C LEU A 123 -2.31 -17.37 17.99
N THR A 124 -2.54 -18.29 18.94
CA THR A 124 -3.01 -19.65 18.63
C THR A 124 -4.36 -19.64 17.90
N THR A 125 -5.27 -18.75 18.30
CA THR A 125 -6.59 -18.63 17.64
C THR A 125 -6.44 -18.07 16.24
N TRP A 126 -5.65 -17.01 16.07
CA TRP A 126 -5.41 -16.38 14.78
C TRP A 126 -4.74 -17.34 13.80
N GLN A 127 -3.69 -18.05 14.22
CA GLN A 127 -3.00 -19.05 13.40
C GLN A 127 -3.96 -20.12 12.88
N ARG A 128 -4.81 -20.67 13.75
CA ARG A 128 -5.83 -21.67 13.35
C ARG A 128 -6.80 -21.12 12.32
N ASP A 129 -7.17 -19.84 12.41
CA ASP A 129 -8.11 -19.23 11.48
C ASP A 129 -7.44 -18.87 10.15
N ALA A 130 -6.16 -18.45 10.18
CA ALA A 130 -5.34 -18.25 9.00
C ALA A 130 -5.09 -19.54 8.21
N GLU A 131 -4.82 -20.67 8.89
CA GLU A 131 -4.61 -21.98 8.26
C GLU A 131 -5.81 -22.45 7.44
N LYS A 132 -7.04 -22.12 7.85
CA LYS A 132 -8.25 -22.46 7.09
C LYS A 132 -8.37 -21.69 5.79
N ILE A 133 -7.70 -20.54 5.69
CA ILE A 133 -7.68 -19.71 4.48
C ILE A 133 -6.59 -20.23 3.55
N TRP A 134 -5.38 -20.48 4.07
CA TRP A 134 -4.26 -20.99 3.27
C TRP A 134 -4.41 -22.44 2.81
N GLY A 135 -5.20 -23.25 3.54
CA GLY A 135 -5.47 -24.64 3.18
C GLY A 135 -6.52 -24.84 2.09
N LYS A 136 -7.07 -23.77 1.51
CA LYS A 136 -8.00 -23.81 0.37
C LYS A 136 -7.23 -23.74 -0.95
#